data_AF-A0AAW8ID47-F1
#
_entry.id   AF-A0AAW8ID47-F1
#
_cell.length_a   1.000
_cell.length_b   1.000
_cell.length_c   1.000
_cell.angle_alpha   90.00
_cell.angle_beta   90.00
_cell.angle_gamma   90.00
#
_symmetry.space_group_name_H-M   'P 1'
#
loop_
_entity.id
_entity.type
_entity.pdbx_description
1 polymer ?
#
loop_
_entity_poly.entity_id
_entity_poly.type
_entity_poly.pdbx_seq_one_letter_code
_entity_poly.pdbx_strand_id
1 'polypeptide(L)'
;MLKRNKEIFGQENQFSRAAAPNQDQDPKGYLANLMNGYSKLLIDDPVRPFSEENLQEIANNVDYGVLEALNGTWVSYNANYNTNIGRPSLGSGIHTTIMPSPGTNPSTIPGKFSFDTEEYIEKLTFEIVPGGVRNRGGATELFCGAVKYDQTIKSVNKVEGNPDLQYAGIHEENGMYLWLSDVYNYAATKETIEKDRGIHAFSTEDFEKYGYKGEYRNEPLVEVKDENGNSSYILLSQLKEGQKYYEIIPAQEIKPLDGITGPYFIPDYSISRSGVIPHGSTITVLGDITPESVDKKTYYLRKGNPKFPTGIATWDPPHLAISPTMGGAGGAINLDEPAPAWVHETLNDENDPGSNKIYTQRILADELYPYCVRPDMRLRDTLSGQTVANYVLIQMSSKMPTGAQGGILNVPFVNRFVPTVEIEFNLWIETVIEDGKEILQLQYEQIIFFEFDFGNDGGTTSWPHIQVNTLRKIEDIPADQRKVIEEQFFNAPSAMSMTTPASITERVVNPPSGCPYHKG
;
A
#
# COMPACT_ATOMS: atom_id res chain seq x y z
N MET A 1 6.14 -12.99 -2.13
CA MET A 1 7.39 -12.78 -1.37
C MET A 1 8.69 -12.82 -2.18
N LEU A 2 9.52 -11.79 -2.02
CA LEU A 2 10.93 -11.74 -2.42
C LEU A 2 11.88 -12.05 -1.26
N LYS A 3 13.04 -12.63 -1.58
CA LYS A 3 14.17 -12.82 -0.67
C LYS A 3 15.43 -12.19 -1.25
N ARG A 4 16.36 -11.82 -0.38
CA ARG A 4 17.70 -11.42 -0.81
C ARG A 4 18.51 -12.64 -1.27
N ASN A 5 19.09 -12.57 -2.46
CA ASN A 5 20.11 -13.48 -2.97
C ASN A 5 21.29 -13.43 -2.02
N LYS A 6 21.49 -14.49 -1.24
CA LYS A 6 22.73 -14.65 -0.51
C LYS A 6 23.82 -15.04 -1.50
N GLU A 7 24.91 -14.29 -1.53
CA GLU A 7 26.18 -14.86 -1.99
C GLU A 7 26.43 -16.12 -1.17
N ILE A 8 26.98 -17.17 -1.79
CA ILE A 8 27.24 -18.44 -1.12
C ILE A 8 28.23 -18.18 0.02
N PHE A 9 27.72 -18.06 1.25
CA PHE A 9 28.47 -17.83 2.47
C PHE A 9 29.27 -19.10 2.83
N GLY A 10 30.46 -19.23 2.25
CA GLY A 10 31.48 -20.16 2.68
C GLY A 10 32.50 -19.44 3.57
N GLN A 11 32.52 -19.81 4.85
CA GLN A 11 33.51 -19.47 5.88
C GLN A 11 33.54 -18.01 6.38
N GLU A 12 33.24 -17.87 7.67
CA GLU A 12 33.65 -16.79 8.58
C GLU A 12 33.65 -15.37 8.01
N ASN A 13 32.45 -14.79 7.87
CA ASN A 13 32.27 -13.36 8.10
C ASN A 13 30.81 -13.10 8.49
N GLN A 14 30.63 -12.67 9.74
CA GLN A 14 29.40 -12.10 10.28
C GLN A 14 28.90 -10.94 9.42
N PHE A 15 27.60 -10.67 9.52
CA PHE A 15 26.76 -9.88 8.62
C PHE A 15 27.29 -8.46 8.37
N SER A 16 28.30 -8.37 7.51
CA SER A 16 28.87 -7.12 7.03
C SER A 16 28.13 -6.76 5.76
N ARG A 17 27.43 -5.61 5.78
CA ARG A 17 26.97 -4.94 4.56
C ARG A 17 28.08 -5.01 3.52
N ALA A 18 27.74 -5.45 2.31
CA ALA A 18 28.63 -5.32 1.18
C ALA A 18 29.18 -3.88 1.20
N ALA A 19 30.51 -3.81 1.32
CA ALA A 19 31.26 -2.58 1.20
C ALA A 19 30.92 -1.92 -0.14
N ALA A 20 31.19 -0.61 -0.19
CA ALA A 20 31.00 0.27 -1.34
C ALA A 20 31.25 -0.42 -2.70
N PRO A 21 30.49 -0.05 -3.76
CA PRO A 21 30.60 -0.70 -5.06
C PRO A 21 32.04 -0.74 -5.55
N ASN A 22 32.52 -1.94 -5.87
CA ASN A 22 33.76 -2.15 -6.60
C ASN A 22 33.72 -1.33 -7.89
N GLN A 23 34.75 -0.52 -8.13
CA GLN A 23 34.87 0.40 -9.27
C GLN A 23 35.04 -0.28 -10.65
N ASP A 24 34.94 -1.62 -10.73
CA ASP A 24 35.27 -2.42 -11.91
C ASP A 24 34.08 -3.18 -12.53
N GLN A 25 32.83 -2.77 -12.23
CA GLN A 25 31.67 -3.16 -13.03
C GLN A 25 31.01 -1.90 -13.55
N ASP A 26 30.57 -1.92 -14.83
CA ASP A 26 29.72 -0.86 -15.42
C ASP A 26 28.76 -0.35 -14.35
N PRO A 27 28.77 0.95 -14.00
CA PRO A 27 27.98 1.45 -12.88
C PRO A 27 26.50 1.25 -13.23
N LYS A 28 25.94 0.14 -12.78
CA LYS A 28 24.51 -0.10 -12.81
C LYS A 28 23.87 0.97 -11.93
N GLY A 29 22.82 1.62 -12.40
CA GLY A 29 22.15 2.68 -11.67
C GLY A 29 21.64 2.26 -10.29
N TYR A 30 21.28 3.23 -9.45
CA TYR A 30 20.92 2.99 -8.03
C TYR A 30 19.88 1.86 -7.86
N LEU A 31 18.74 1.96 -8.58
CA LEU A 31 17.66 1.00 -8.49
C LEU A 31 18.08 -0.39 -9.01
N ALA A 32 18.94 -0.44 -10.04
CA ALA A 32 19.45 -1.68 -10.58
C ALA A 32 20.37 -2.41 -9.60
N ASN A 33 21.20 -1.67 -8.86
CA ASN A 33 22.02 -2.24 -7.79
C ASN A 33 21.17 -2.78 -6.65
N LEU A 34 20.16 -2.01 -6.22
CA LEU A 34 19.24 -2.42 -5.17
C LEU A 34 18.52 -3.73 -5.56
N MET A 35 17.97 -3.80 -6.78
CA MET A 35 17.18 -4.95 -7.22
C MET A 35 17.99 -6.18 -7.64
N ASN A 36 19.27 -6.05 -7.97
CA ASN A 36 20.15 -7.20 -8.30
C ASN A 36 20.28 -8.20 -7.14
N GLY A 37 20.05 -7.71 -5.92
CA GLY A 37 20.11 -8.50 -4.70
C GLY A 37 18.90 -9.39 -4.43
N TYR A 38 17.85 -9.43 -5.26
CA TYR A 38 16.59 -10.14 -4.92
C TYR A 38 16.20 -11.27 -5.87
N SER A 39 15.52 -12.29 -5.34
CA SER A 39 14.84 -13.35 -6.08
C SER A 39 13.55 -13.79 -5.39
N LYS A 40 12.74 -14.59 -6.09
CA LYS A 40 11.53 -15.17 -5.50
C LYS A 40 11.89 -16.14 -4.37
N LEU A 41 11.19 -16.03 -3.24
CA LEU A 41 11.26 -17.03 -2.18
C LEU A 41 10.50 -18.30 -2.63
N LEU A 42 11.15 -19.46 -2.51
CA LEU A 42 10.62 -20.78 -2.86
C LEU A 42 10.46 -21.63 -1.60
N ILE A 43 9.57 -22.63 -1.66
CA ILE A 43 9.33 -23.54 -0.54
C ILE A 43 10.56 -24.38 -0.14
N ASP A 44 11.45 -24.63 -1.10
CA ASP A 44 12.70 -25.38 -0.89
C ASP A 44 13.83 -24.49 -0.34
N ASP A 45 13.59 -23.19 -0.17
CA ASP A 45 14.60 -22.30 0.38
C ASP A 45 14.82 -22.57 1.87
N PRO A 46 16.09 -22.60 2.32
CA PRO A 46 16.40 -22.90 3.71
C PRO A 46 15.88 -21.79 4.63
N VAL A 47 15.13 -22.19 5.65
CA VAL A 47 14.67 -21.29 6.70
C VAL A 47 15.82 -20.92 7.62
N ARG A 48 15.93 -19.64 7.97
CA ARG A 48 16.98 -19.15 8.86
C ARG A 48 16.65 -19.50 10.31
N PRO A 49 17.51 -20.20 11.06
CA PRO A 49 17.31 -20.34 12.50
C PRO A 49 17.53 -18.98 13.18
N PHE A 50 16.68 -18.67 14.16
CA PHE A 50 16.86 -17.56 15.09
C PHE A 50 17.60 -18.05 16.34
N SER A 51 18.59 -17.26 16.77
CA SER A 51 19.25 -17.40 18.08
C SER A 51 19.17 -16.05 18.79
N GLU A 52 18.83 -16.06 20.08
CA GLU A 52 18.75 -14.83 20.88
C GLU A 52 20.08 -14.07 20.94
N GLU A 53 21.20 -14.79 20.86
CA GLU A 53 22.55 -14.21 20.82
C GLU A 53 22.76 -13.28 19.62
N ASN A 54 22.05 -13.54 18.51
CA ASN A 54 22.14 -12.77 17.27
C ASN A 54 21.06 -11.68 17.19
N LEU A 55 20.19 -11.51 18.20
CA LEU A 55 19.04 -10.61 18.14
C LEU A 55 19.44 -9.18 17.75
N GLN A 56 20.48 -8.64 18.38
CA GLN A 56 20.93 -7.28 18.11
C GLN A 56 21.52 -7.14 16.70
N GLU A 57 22.26 -8.15 16.23
CA GLU A 57 22.82 -8.17 14.87
C GLU A 57 21.72 -8.23 13.81
N ILE A 58 20.71 -9.09 14.01
CA ILE A 58 19.55 -9.21 13.12
C ILE A 58 18.77 -7.89 13.10
N ALA A 59 18.51 -7.30 14.27
CA ALA A 59 17.82 -6.02 14.35
C ALA A 59 18.61 -4.92 13.63
N ASN A 60 19.93 -4.85 13.78
CA ASN A 60 20.74 -3.81 13.14
C ASN A 60 20.87 -3.98 11.61
N ASN A 61 20.70 -5.19 11.09
CA ASN A 61 20.91 -5.54 9.69
C ASN A 61 19.63 -5.94 8.95
N VAL A 62 18.48 -5.42 9.39
CA VAL A 62 17.20 -5.68 8.72
C VAL A 62 17.21 -5.22 7.26
N ASP A 63 16.56 -5.99 6.40
CA ASP A 63 16.32 -5.63 5.02
C ASP A 63 15.11 -4.67 4.88
N TYR A 64 15.27 -3.57 4.14
CA TYR A 64 14.18 -2.66 3.77
C TYR A 64 13.66 -2.92 2.35
N GLY A 65 14.26 -3.84 1.61
CA GLY A 65 13.85 -4.16 0.26
C GLY A 65 13.97 -2.96 -0.69
N VAL A 66 13.04 -2.90 -1.65
CA VAL A 66 12.92 -1.74 -2.53
C VAL A 66 12.46 -0.46 -1.79
N LEU A 67 11.88 -0.58 -0.60
CA LEU A 67 11.41 0.58 0.17
C LEU A 67 12.56 1.48 0.63
N GLU A 68 13.80 0.98 0.66
CA GLU A 68 15.01 1.79 0.91
C GLU A 68 15.10 2.97 -0.08
N ALA A 69 14.68 2.75 -1.33
CA ALA A 69 14.70 3.78 -2.37
C ALA A 69 13.79 4.98 -2.06
N LEU A 70 12.80 4.81 -1.19
CA LEU A 70 11.84 5.86 -0.86
C LEU A 70 12.43 6.89 0.12
N ASN A 71 13.46 6.55 0.90
CA ASN A 71 13.93 7.39 2.01
C ASN A 71 14.24 8.84 1.59
N GLY A 72 13.73 9.82 2.36
CA GLY A 72 13.86 11.25 2.13
C GLY A 72 12.58 11.94 1.65
N THR A 73 12.69 13.22 1.30
CA THR A 73 11.53 14.04 0.91
C THR A 73 11.36 14.11 -0.61
N TRP A 74 10.14 13.82 -1.05
CA TRP A 74 9.67 13.88 -2.42
C TRP A 74 8.64 14.99 -2.57
N VAL A 75 8.68 15.67 -3.71
CA VAL A 75 7.82 16.80 -4.01
C VAL A 75 7.35 16.73 -5.45
N SER A 76 6.19 17.33 -5.71
CA SER A 76 5.60 17.42 -7.04
C SER A 76 6.59 17.87 -8.11
N TYR A 77 6.66 17.09 -9.20
CA TYR A 77 7.39 17.43 -10.42
C TYR A 77 6.38 17.71 -11.54
N ASN A 78 6.15 19.00 -11.82
CA ASN A 78 5.19 19.44 -12.82
C ASN A 78 5.84 19.47 -14.21
N ALA A 79 5.39 18.59 -15.10
CA ALA A 79 5.84 18.53 -16.47
C ALA A 79 4.66 18.64 -17.44
N ASN A 80 4.85 19.43 -18.50
CA ASN A 80 3.84 19.69 -19.53
C ASN A 80 4.31 19.16 -20.89
N TYR A 81 4.58 17.85 -20.96
CA TYR A 81 5.11 17.23 -22.18
C TYR A 81 4.03 16.83 -23.19
N ASN A 82 2.78 16.64 -22.76
CA ASN A 82 1.68 16.36 -23.68
C ASN A 82 1.28 17.62 -24.45
N THR A 83 1.67 17.69 -25.72
CA THR A 83 1.38 18.82 -26.61
C THR A 83 -0.07 18.86 -27.11
N ASN A 84 -0.84 17.79 -26.94
CA ASN A 84 -2.25 17.73 -27.35
C ASN A 84 -3.16 18.50 -26.39
N ILE A 85 -2.68 18.81 -25.18
CA ILE A 85 -3.40 19.62 -24.20
C ILE A 85 -2.83 21.04 -24.23
N GLY A 86 -3.62 21.99 -24.75
CA GLY A 86 -3.19 23.38 -24.89
C GLY A 86 -3.13 24.17 -23.57
N ARG A 87 -3.77 23.65 -22.51
CA ARG A 87 -3.74 24.18 -21.15
C ARG A 87 -2.45 23.72 -20.44
N PRO A 88 -1.62 24.63 -19.91
CA PRO A 88 -0.54 24.23 -19.01
C PRO A 88 -1.13 23.76 -17.67
N SER A 89 -0.53 22.74 -17.10
CA SER A 89 -0.91 22.16 -15.81
C SER A 89 -0.46 23.05 -14.68
N LEU A 90 -1.35 23.31 -13.73
CA LEU A 90 -1.04 24.12 -12.55
C LEU A 90 -0.29 23.31 -11.48
N GLY A 91 -0.53 22.01 -11.45
CA GLY A 91 0.13 21.04 -10.57
C GLY A 91 0.38 19.73 -11.30
N SER A 92 1.28 18.90 -10.74
CA SER A 92 1.57 17.56 -11.28
C SER A 92 0.58 16.51 -10.80
N GLY A 93 -0.04 16.74 -9.63
CA GLY A 93 -1.00 15.83 -9.04
C GLY A 93 -2.40 16.07 -9.57
N ILE A 94 -3.19 15.00 -9.71
CA ILE A 94 -4.63 15.07 -10.00
C ILE A 94 -5.37 14.32 -8.90
N HIS A 95 -6.36 14.99 -8.31
CA HIS A 95 -7.25 14.40 -7.32
C HIS A 95 -8.69 14.52 -7.80
N THR A 96 -9.39 13.39 -7.90
CA THR A 96 -10.82 13.35 -8.21
C THR A 96 -11.58 12.95 -6.95
N THR A 97 -12.55 13.78 -6.56
CA THR A 97 -13.32 13.60 -5.34
C THR A 97 -14.79 13.50 -5.67
N ILE A 98 -15.47 12.53 -5.06
CA ILE A 98 -16.92 12.42 -5.07
C ILE A 98 -17.46 12.60 -3.65
N MET A 99 -18.48 13.46 -3.51
CA MET A 99 -19.11 13.76 -2.22
C MET A 99 -20.64 13.79 -2.35
N PRO A 100 -21.40 13.53 -1.29
CA PRO A 100 -22.82 13.86 -1.26
C PRO A 100 -23.04 15.33 -1.65
N SER A 101 -24.05 15.61 -2.49
CA SER A 101 -24.38 16.98 -2.85
C SER A 101 -24.81 17.77 -1.61
N PRO A 102 -24.51 19.08 -1.51
CA PRO A 102 -24.99 19.90 -0.41
C PRO A 102 -26.51 19.78 -0.21
N GLY A 103 -26.95 19.56 1.04
CA GLY A 103 -28.36 19.39 1.39
C GLY A 103 -28.93 17.99 1.16
N THR A 104 -28.11 17.02 0.75
CA THR A 104 -28.54 15.65 0.45
C THR A 104 -27.91 14.65 1.42
N ASN A 105 -28.63 13.57 1.71
CA ASN A 105 -28.13 12.42 2.47
C ASN A 105 -29.06 11.20 2.24
N PRO A 106 -28.65 9.98 2.62
CA PRO A 106 -29.46 8.76 2.54
C PRO A 106 -30.89 8.86 3.09
N SER A 107 -31.13 9.75 4.06
CA SER A 107 -32.41 9.89 4.77
C SER A 107 -33.29 11.03 4.24
N THR A 108 -32.80 11.88 3.31
CA THR A 108 -33.57 13.00 2.74
C THR A 108 -33.74 12.85 1.23
N ILE A 109 -32.68 13.13 0.49
CA ILE A 109 -32.61 13.00 -0.97
C ILE A 109 -31.42 12.07 -1.22
N PRO A 110 -31.63 10.75 -1.28
CA PRO A 110 -30.56 9.80 -1.57
C PRO A 110 -30.09 9.97 -3.03
N GLY A 111 -28.88 9.47 -3.33
CA GLY A 111 -28.45 9.34 -4.73
C GLY A 111 -27.99 10.61 -5.44
N LYS A 112 -27.68 11.69 -4.72
CA LYS A 112 -27.23 12.96 -5.30
C LYS A 112 -25.81 13.30 -4.87
N PHE A 113 -24.92 13.47 -5.84
CA PHE A 113 -23.48 13.63 -5.59
C PHE A 113 -22.86 14.77 -6.39
N SER A 114 -21.80 15.37 -5.83
CA SER A 114 -20.95 16.36 -6.50
C SER A 114 -19.59 15.75 -6.78
N PHE A 115 -19.14 15.93 -8.01
CA PHE A 115 -17.83 15.55 -8.46
C PHE A 115 -16.96 16.80 -8.60
N ASP A 116 -15.77 16.75 -8.00
CA ASP A 116 -14.76 17.79 -8.10
C ASP A 116 -13.45 17.15 -8.57
N THR A 117 -12.71 17.85 -9.44
CA THR A 117 -11.34 17.49 -9.82
C THR A 117 -10.44 18.67 -9.59
N GLU A 118 -9.28 18.43 -8.97
CA GLU A 118 -8.30 19.48 -8.69
C GLU A 118 -6.91 19.04 -9.15
N GLU A 119 -6.14 20.01 -9.66
CA GLU A 119 -4.70 19.90 -9.76
C GLU A 119 -4.08 20.24 -8.41
N TYR A 120 -3.00 19.54 -8.01
CA TYR A 120 -2.36 19.79 -6.72
C TYR A 120 -0.84 19.69 -6.77
N ILE A 121 -0.22 20.25 -5.72
CA ILE A 121 1.18 20.01 -5.36
C ILE A 121 1.26 19.25 -4.04
N GLU A 122 2.33 18.49 -3.87
CA GLU A 122 2.49 17.57 -2.75
C GLU A 122 3.90 17.61 -2.17
N LYS A 123 3.98 17.36 -0.86
CA LYS A 123 5.20 16.95 -0.16
C LYS A 123 4.93 15.59 0.48
N LEU A 124 5.77 14.61 0.16
CA LEU A 124 5.73 13.26 0.70
C LEU A 124 7.10 12.91 1.27
N THR A 125 7.20 12.69 2.58
CA THR A 125 8.45 12.35 3.25
C THR A 125 8.43 10.90 3.68
N PHE A 126 9.50 10.17 3.39
CA PHE A 126 9.72 8.83 3.93
C PHE A 126 10.92 8.84 4.87
N GLU A 127 10.78 8.16 6.01
CA GLU A 127 11.84 8.01 7.00
C GLU A 127 12.04 6.53 7.33
N ILE A 128 13.25 6.02 7.08
CA ILE A 128 13.64 4.68 7.54
C ILE A 128 13.62 4.65 9.07
N VAL A 129 12.90 3.69 9.64
CA VAL A 129 12.98 3.38 11.07
C VAL A 129 14.22 2.52 11.30
N PRO A 130 15.24 3.00 12.05
CA PRO A 130 16.47 2.24 12.22
C PRO A 130 16.22 0.95 12.98
N GLY A 131 16.52 -0.16 12.31
CA GLY A 131 16.51 -1.50 12.87
C GLY A 131 15.20 -2.24 12.63
N GLY A 132 15.29 -3.56 12.71
CA GLY A 132 14.16 -4.45 12.40
C GLY A 132 13.08 -4.42 13.47
N VAL A 133 11.84 -4.19 13.05
CA VAL A 133 10.66 -4.32 13.91
C VAL A 133 10.34 -5.80 14.05
N ARG A 134 10.58 -6.37 15.24
CA ARG A 134 10.41 -7.80 15.52
C ARG A 134 8.95 -8.16 15.81
N ASN A 135 8.40 -9.08 15.03
CA ASN A 135 7.10 -9.71 15.20
C ASN A 135 7.26 -11.16 15.67
N ARG A 136 6.73 -11.47 16.86
CA ARG A 136 6.88 -12.78 17.52
C ARG A 136 5.67 -13.68 17.24
N GLY A 137 5.89 -14.77 16.52
CA GLY A 137 4.90 -15.80 16.23
C GLY A 137 5.13 -17.12 16.97
N GLY A 138 5.95 -17.13 18.03
CA GLY A 138 6.37 -18.35 18.72
C GLY A 138 7.49 -19.05 17.95
N ALA A 139 7.18 -20.16 17.27
CA ALA A 139 8.16 -20.91 16.47
C ALA A 139 8.62 -20.18 15.20
N THR A 140 7.98 -19.06 14.86
CA THR A 140 8.32 -18.19 13.73
C THR A 140 8.53 -16.76 14.22
N GLU A 141 9.59 -16.13 13.74
CA GLU A 141 9.91 -14.73 14.00
C GLU A 141 10.00 -13.99 12.67
N LEU A 142 9.49 -12.76 12.61
CA LEU A 142 9.60 -11.90 11.45
C LEU A 142 10.24 -10.57 11.87
N PHE A 143 11.24 -10.11 11.14
CA PHE A 143 11.80 -8.78 11.32
C PHE A 143 11.40 -7.94 10.12
N CYS A 144 10.70 -6.83 10.36
CA CYS A 144 10.24 -5.96 9.30
C CYS A 144 11.18 -4.77 9.13
N GLY A 145 11.59 -4.49 7.90
CA GLY A 145 12.17 -3.19 7.54
C GLY A 145 11.05 -2.16 7.47
N ALA A 146 11.08 -1.15 8.34
CA ALA A 146 10.00 -0.18 8.47
C ALA A 146 10.38 1.18 7.88
N VAL A 147 9.46 1.78 7.11
CA VAL A 147 9.60 3.11 6.52
C VAL A 147 8.35 3.91 6.85
N LYS A 148 8.46 4.94 7.69
CA LYS A 148 7.36 5.88 7.96
C LYS A 148 7.12 6.75 6.73
N TYR A 149 5.90 7.24 6.58
CA TYR A 149 5.62 8.30 5.63
C TYR A 149 4.68 9.36 6.21
N ASP A 150 4.89 10.60 5.77
CA ASP A 150 4.03 11.75 6.03
C ASP A 150 3.78 12.49 4.71
N GLN A 151 2.51 12.76 4.41
CA GLN A 151 2.02 13.30 3.16
C GLN A 151 1.18 14.55 3.41
N THR A 152 1.50 15.62 2.69
CA THR A 152 0.76 16.88 2.73
C THR A 152 0.46 17.35 1.30
N ILE A 153 -0.81 17.63 1.00
CA ILE A 153 -1.26 18.07 -0.32
C ILE A 153 -1.93 19.44 -0.25
N LYS A 154 -1.60 20.28 -1.23
CA LYS A 154 -2.28 21.54 -1.48
C LYS A 154 -2.81 21.60 -2.90
N SER A 155 -4.11 21.86 -3.07
CA SER A 155 -4.67 22.13 -4.40
C SER A 155 -4.10 23.42 -4.96
N VAL A 156 -4.02 23.51 -6.30
CA VAL A 156 -3.53 24.67 -7.02
C VAL A 156 -4.65 25.21 -7.89
N ASN A 157 -5.19 26.35 -7.49
CA ASN A 157 -6.38 26.93 -8.11
C ASN A 157 -6.10 28.33 -8.63
N LYS A 158 -6.76 28.69 -9.74
CA LYS A 158 -6.78 30.05 -10.28
C LYS A 158 -8.08 30.72 -9.87
N VAL A 159 -8.00 31.83 -9.13
CA VAL A 159 -9.19 32.56 -8.68
C VAL A 159 -9.43 33.76 -9.60
N GLU A 160 -10.66 33.91 -10.08
CA GLU A 160 -11.03 35.04 -10.94
C GLU A 160 -10.73 36.37 -10.23
N GLY A 161 -10.05 37.28 -10.95
CA GLY A 161 -9.63 38.57 -10.41
C GLY A 161 -8.37 38.54 -9.53
N ASN A 162 -7.80 37.37 -9.25
CA ASN A 162 -6.49 37.23 -8.59
C ASN A 162 -5.42 36.81 -9.62
N PRO A 163 -4.33 37.60 -9.81
CA PRO A 163 -3.27 37.22 -10.73
C PRO A 163 -2.45 36.02 -10.24
N ASP A 164 -2.41 35.75 -8.93
CA ASP A 164 -1.59 34.72 -8.32
C ASP A 164 -2.37 33.41 -8.11
N LEU A 165 -1.66 32.29 -8.25
CA LEU A 165 -2.19 30.97 -7.91
C LEU A 165 -2.48 30.89 -6.41
N GLN A 166 -3.58 30.22 -6.06
CA GLN A 166 -3.96 29.94 -4.69
C GLN A 166 -3.66 28.50 -4.34
N TYR A 167 -3.17 28.31 -3.11
CA TYR A 167 -2.79 27.01 -2.57
C TYR A 167 -3.62 26.72 -1.32
N ALA A 168 -4.49 25.73 -1.38
CA ALA A 168 -5.34 25.34 -0.25
C ALA A 168 -4.99 23.92 0.21
N GLY A 169 -4.78 23.72 1.51
CA GLY A 169 -4.56 22.38 2.05
C GLY A 169 -5.83 21.54 1.91
N ILE A 170 -5.74 20.38 1.27
CA ILE A 170 -6.89 19.50 1.00
C ILE A 170 -6.73 18.09 1.57
N HIS A 171 -5.51 17.64 1.86
CA HIS A 171 -5.25 16.27 2.29
C HIS A 171 -3.99 16.21 3.18
N GLU A 172 -4.10 15.46 4.27
CA GLU A 172 -2.99 15.07 5.15
C GLU A 172 -3.13 13.58 5.45
N GLU A 173 -2.06 12.82 5.25
CA GLU A 173 -2.03 11.38 5.48
C GLU A 173 -0.66 11.00 6.08
N ASN A 174 -0.65 10.03 7.00
CA ASN A 174 0.59 9.43 7.47
C ASN A 174 0.42 7.95 7.79
N GLY A 175 1.56 7.26 7.89
CA GLY A 175 1.57 5.83 8.14
C GLY A 175 2.94 5.19 8.03
N MET A 176 2.95 3.91 7.68
CA MET A 176 4.17 3.11 7.58
C MET A 176 4.07 2.05 6.49
N TYR A 177 5.17 1.86 5.77
CA TYR A 177 5.42 0.70 4.93
C TYR A 177 6.30 -0.29 5.71
N LEU A 178 6.00 -1.58 5.58
CA LEU A 178 6.75 -2.68 6.15
C LEU A 178 7.21 -3.62 5.03
N TRP A 179 8.52 -3.87 5.00
CA TRP A 179 9.11 -4.95 4.21
C TRP A 179 9.14 -6.24 5.04
N LEU A 180 8.49 -7.29 4.55
CA LEU A 180 8.14 -8.49 5.32
C LEU A 180 9.04 -9.71 5.02
N SER A 181 10.21 -9.54 4.39
CA SER A 181 10.99 -10.68 3.89
C SER A 181 11.81 -11.43 4.93
N ASP A 182 12.02 -10.86 6.12
CA ASP A 182 12.99 -11.37 7.08
C ASP A 182 12.39 -12.35 8.11
N VAL A 183 12.04 -13.55 7.62
CA VAL A 183 11.50 -14.65 8.41
C VAL A 183 12.60 -15.57 8.97
N TYR A 184 12.44 -15.95 10.23
CA TYR A 184 13.29 -16.89 10.97
C TYR A 184 12.46 -17.94 11.70
N ASN A 185 13.04 -19.12 11.92
CA ASN A 185 12.48 -20.17 12.75
C ASN A 185 13.10 -20.11 14.15
N TYR A 186 12.26 -20.06 15.18
CA TYR A 186 12.70 -20.05 16.57
C TYR A 186 12.28 -21.32 17.30
N ALA A 187 13.12 -22.34 17.23
CA ALA A 187 12.88 -23.60 17.89
C ALA A 187 12.90 -23.45 19.42
N ALA A 188 12.00 -24.17 20.10
CA ALA A 188 12.02 -24.24 21.55
C ALA A 188 13.32 -24.88 22.05
N THR A 189 14.01 -24.22 22.98
CA THR A 189 15.13 -24.81 23.71
C THR A 189 14.68 -25.19 25.12
N LYS A 190 15.47 -26.02 25.81
CA LYS A 190 15.21 -26.33 27.22
C LYS A 190 15.13 -25.05 28.06
N GLU A 191 16.05 -24.12 27.82
CA GLU A 191 16.12 -22.85 28.55
C GLU A 191 14.90 -21.97 28.30
N THR A 192 14.42 -21.86 27.06
CA THR A 192 13.24 -21.02 26.73
C THR A 192 11.97 -21.59 27.34
N ILE A 193 11.83 -22.93 27.32
CA ILE A 193 10.68 -23.61 27.96
C ILE A 193 10.67 -23.35 29.47
N GLU A 194 11.82 -23.45 30.13
CA GLU A 194 11.95 -23.22 31.57
C GLU A 194 11.70 -21.75 31.96
N LYS A 195 12.11 -20.79 31.12
CA LYS A 195 11.97 -19.35 31.41
C LYS A 195 10.59 -18.75 31.13
N ASP A 196 9.92 -19.17 30.05
CA ASP A 196 8.69 -18.48 29.60
C ASP A 196 7.46 -18.86 30.44
N ARG A 197 6.94 -20.07 30.27
CA ARG A 197 5.75 -20.54 31.01
C ARG A 197 6.07 -21.59 32.09
N GLY A 198 7.26 -22.17 32.05
CA GLY A 198 7.60 -23.38 32.78
C GLY A 198 6.91 -24.63 32.21
N ILE A 199 7.08 -25.77 32.87
CA ILE A 199 6.47 -27.05 32.49
C ILE A 199 5.48 -27.44 33.58
N HIS A 200 4.25 -27.82 33.22
CA HIS A 200 3.35 -28.43 34.19
C HIS A 200 3.82 -29.86 34.50
N ALA A 201 4.41 -30.05 35.67
CA ALA A 201 4.87 -31.36 36.13
C ALA A 201 3.67 -32.23 36.57
N PHE A 202 3.56 -33.41 35.96
CA PHE A 202 2.70 -34.57 36.18
C PHE A 202 1.18 -34.31 36.29
N SER A 203 0.41 -34.98 35.44
CA SER A 203 -1.06 -34.97 35.49
C SER A 203 -1.58 -36.29 36.06
N THR A 204 -2.15 -36.24 37.26
CA THR A 204 -2.86 -37.39 37.86
C THR A 204 -3.99 -37.87 36.95
N GLU A 205 -4.64 -36.93 36.26
CA GLU A 205 -5.71 -37.23 35.30
C GLU A 205 -5.19 -38.02 34.08
N ASP A 206 -4.03 -37.66 33.54
CA ASP A 206 -3.42 -38.39 32.41
C ASP A 206 -2.98 -39.80 32.84
N PHE A 207 -2.50 -39.95 34.08
CA PHE A 207 -2.19 -41.26 34.64
C PHE A 207 -3.45 -42.12 34.79
N GLU A 208 -4.51 -41.57 35.36
CA GLU A 208 -5.78 -42.28 35.57
C GLU A 208 -6.47 -42.66 34.26
N LYS A 209 -6.46 -41.77 33.26
CA LYS A 209 -7.15 -42.00 31.98
C LYS A 209 -6.34 -42.83 30.98
N TYR A 210 -5.03 -42.60 30.91
CA TYR A 210 -4.20 -43.14 29.82
C TYR A 210 -3.04 -44.00 30.32
N GLY A 211 -2.83 -44.11 31.64
CA GLY A 211 -1.69 -44.84 32.21
C GLY A 211 -0.35 -44.14 32.00
N TYR A 212 -0.35 -42.85 31.63
CA TYR A 212 0.85 -42.08 31.39
C TYR A 212 1.57 -41.74 32.71
N LYS A 213 2.83 -42.17 32.84
CA LYS A 213 3.65 -42.01 34.04
C LYS A 213 4.77 -40.96 33.90
N GLY A 214 4.83 -40.27 32.76
CA GLY A 214 5.88 -39.29 32.51
C GLY A 214 5.67 -38.01 33.30
N GLU A 215 6.75 -37.26 33.52
CA GLU A 215 6.70 -36.00 34.25
C GLU A 215 5.97 -34.90 33.48
N TYR A 216 5.98 -34.90 32.15
CA TYR A 216 5.27 -33.89 31.36
C TYR A 216 4.96 -34.43 29.96
N ARG A 217 3.69 -34.30 29.52
CA ARG A 217 3.21 -34.87 28.27
C ARG A 217 3.57 -33.98 27.08
N ASN A 218 4.85 -34.05 26.68
CA ASN A 218 5.42 -33.34 25.54
C ASN A 218 5.35 -34.09 24.20
N GLU A 219 4.70 -35.25 24.18
CA GLU A 219 4.43 -36.00 22.97
C GLU A 219 2.97 -36.47 22.97
N PRO A 220 2.33 -36.59 21.79
CA PRO A 220 1.02 -37.21 21.70
C PRO A 220 1.05 -38.65 22.23
N LEU A 221 -0.04 -39.06 22.88
CA LEU A 221 -0.29 -40.47 23.18
C LEU A 221 -1.13 -41.07 22.06
N VAL A 222 -0.82 -42.29 21.67
CA VAL A 222 -1.57 -43.03 20.66
C VAL A 222 -2.12 -44.32 21.24
N GLU A 223 -3.41 -44.58 21.01
CA GLU A 223 -4.04 -45.85 21.39
C GLU A 223 -3.60 -46.93 20.40
N VAL A 224 -3.01 -48.00 20.92
CA VAL A 224 -2.67 -49.21 20.18
C VAL A 224 -3.35 -50.41 20.80
N LYS A 225 -3.61 -51.44 19.99
CA LYS A 225 -4.21 -52.70 20.46
C LYS A 225 -3.21 -53.84 20.33
N ASP A 226 -3.17 -54.70 21.34
CA ASP A 226 -2.38 -55.93 21.31
C ASP A 226 -3.04 -57.01 20.42
N GLU A 227 -2.40 -58.18 20.28
CA GLU A 227 -2.90 -59.32 19.49
C GLU A 227 -4.25 -59.85 20.01
N ASN A 228 -4.59 -59.58 21.28
CA ASN A 228 -5.83 -59.98 21.93
C ASN A 228 -6.92 -58.88 21.86
N GLY A 229 -6.61 -57.72 21.26
CA GLY A 229 -7.51 -56.58 21.14
C GLY A 229 -7.55 -55.65 22.35
N ASN A 230 -6.67 -55.81 23.33
CA ASN A 230 -6.60 -54.93 24.50
C ASN A 230 -5.94 -53.61 24.13
N SER A 231 -6.59 -52.50 24.50
CA SER A 231 -6.08 -51.14 24.27
C SER A 231 -5.01 -50.74 25.28
N SER A 232 -4.03 -49.98 24.81
CA SER A 232 -3.05 -49.27 25.64
C SER A 232 -2.63 -47.98 24.97
N TYR A 233 -2.25 -46.97 25.75
CA TYR A 233 -1.71 -45.72 25.23
C TYR A 233 -0.19 -45.74 25.33
N ILE A 234 0.48 -45.48 24.22
CA ILE A 234 1.94 -45.34 24.13
C ILE A 234 2.29 -43.96 23.60
N LEU A 235 3.52 -43.49 23.83
CA LEU A 235 3.98 -42.24 23.20
C LEU A 235 4.09 -42.43 21.69
N LEU A 236 3.87 -41.36 20.92
CA LEU A 236 4.02 -41.40 19.47
C LEU A 236 5.42 -41.91 19.04
N SER A 237 6.48 -41.54 19.78
CA SER A 237 7.84 -42.05 19.54
C SER A 237 8.02 -43.56 19.74
N GLN A 238 7.09 -44.20 20.44
CA GLN A 238 7.10 -45.65 20.69
C GLN A 238 6.30 -46.44 19.64
N LEU A 239 5.53 -45.75 18.80
CA LEU A 239 4.76 -46.37 17.72
C LEU A 239 5.72 -46.93 16.66
N LYS A 240 5.61 -48.22 16.37
CA LYS A 240 6.46 -48.88 15.38
C LYS A 240 5.98 -48.57 13.96
N GLU A 241 6.91 -48.58 13.01
CA GLU A 241 6.57 -48.44 11.59
C GLU A 241 5.54 -49.50 11.16
N GLY A 242 4.45 -49.06 10.52
CA GLY A 242 3.34 -49.91 10.10
C GLY A 242 2.38 -50.38 11.21
N GLN A 243 2.61 -50.01 12.48
CA GLN A 243 1.71 -50.34 13.58
C GLN A 243 0.41 -49.52 13.48
N LYS A 244 -0.73 -50.20 13.62
CA LYS A 244 -2.04 -49.53 13.66
C LYS A 244 -2.26 -48.84 14.99
N TYR A 245 -2.84 -47.65 14.93
CA TYR A 245 -3.32 -46.88 16.07
C TYR A 245 -4.77 -46.45 15.83
N TYR A 246 -5.47 -46.11 16.89
CA TYR A 246 -6.94 -45.94 16.87
C TYR A 246 -7.40 -44.59 17.41
N GLU A 247 -6.65 -43.97 18.32
CA GLU A 247 -6.94 -42.67 18.91
C GLU A 247 -5.63 -41.90 19.13
N ILE A 248 -5.67 -40.56 19.06
CA ILE A 248 -4.53 -39.67 19.35
C ILE A 248 -4.96 -38.68 20.43
N ILE A 249 -4.23 -38.65 21.54
CA ILE A 249 -4.37 -37.63 22.58
C ILE A 249 -3.24 -36.60 22.39
N PRO A 250 -3.53 -35.33 22.02
CA PRO A 250 -2.50 -34.32 21.71
C PRO A 250 -1.58 -34.02 22.90
N ALA A 251 -0.31 -33.70 22.64
CA ALA A 251 0.61 -33.21 23.69
C ALA A 251 0.05 -31.97 24.40
N GLN A 252 0.40 -31.78 25.68
CA GLN A 252 0.03 -30.61 26.49
C GLN A 252 1.22 -29.70 26.79
N GLU A 253 2.44 -30.19 26.56
CA GLU A 253 3.70 -29.53 26.89
C GLU A 253 4.60 -29.43 25.66
N ILE A 254 5.51 -28.45 25.67
CA ILE A 254 6.46 -28.20 24.59
C ILE A 254 7.69 -29.08 24.81
N LYS A 255 8.19 -29.73 23.76
CA LYS A 255 9.44 -30.48 23.76
C LYS A 255 10.58 -29.59 23.22
N PRO A 256 11.82 -29.72 23.73
CA PRO A 256 12.97 -29.14 23.07
C PRO A 256 13.02 -29.56 21.59
N LEU A 257 13.34 -28.60 20.72
CA LEU A 257 13.29 -28.69 19.26
C LEU A 257 11.90 -28.60 18.64
N ASP A 258 10.82 -28.48 19.41
CA ASP A 258 9.52 -28.16 18.81
C ASP A 258 9.61 -26.84 18.04
N GLY A 259 8.98 -26.81 16.88
CA GLY A 259 9.10 -25.72 15.92
C GLY A 259 10.15 -25.91 14.83
N ILE A 260 11.10 -26.87 14.94
CA ILE A 260 12.04 -27.14 13.82
C ILE A 260 11.39 -27.89 12.67
N THR A 261 10.31 -28.63 12.94
CA THR A 261 9.57 -29.44 11.97
C THR A 261 8.17 -28.86 11.74
N GLY A 262 7.62 -29.08 10.53
CA GLY A 262 6.29 -28.61 10.14
C GLY A 262 6.33 -27.66 8.95
N PRO A 263 5.16 -27.16 8.50
CA PRO A 263 5.11 -26.14 7.47
C PRO A 263 5.73 -24.85 8.00
N TYR A 264 6.72 -24.33 7.29
CA TYR A 264 7.29 -23.04 7.61
C TYR A 264 6.37 -21.93 7.10
N PHE A 265 6.16 -20.92 7.95
CA PHE A 265 5.40 -19.75 7.55
C PHE A 265 6.19 -18.93 6.53
N ILE A 266 5.57 -18.67 5.39
CA ILE A 266 6.03 -17.73 4.39
C ILE A 266 4.90 -16.71 4.23
N PRO A 267 5.13 -15.42 4.53
CA PRO A 267 4.09 -14.42 4.31
C PRO A 267 3.68 -14.40 2.84
N ASP A 268 2.39 -14.24 2.60
CA ASP A 268 1.83 -14.21 1.25
C ASP A 268 2.40 -13.04 0.42
N TYR A 269 2.76 -11.94 1.11
CA TYR A 269 3.17 -10.66 0.55
C TYR A 269 4.48 -10.16 1.15
N SER A 270 5.27 -9.41 0.37
CA SER A 270 6.52 -8.80 0.82
C SER A 270 6.32 -7.41 1.39
N ILE A 271 5.21 -6.74 1.08
CA ILE A 271 4.98 -5.34 1.44
C ILE A 271 3.62 -5.22 2.11
N SER A 272 3.59 -4.50 3.22
CA SER A 272 2.38 -3.99 3.86
C SER A 272 2.49 -2.48 3.98
N ARG A 273 1.43 -1.74 3.66
CA ARG A 273 1.30 -0.31 3.98
C ARG A 273 0.12 -0.14 4.92
N SER A 274 0.32 0.57 6.02
CA SER A 274 -0.74 1.03 6.90
C SER A 274 -0.74 2.55 7.02
N GLY A 275 -1.90 3.14 7.24
CA GLY A 275 -2.05 4.59 7.35
C GLY A 275 -3.45 5.05 7.71
N VAL A 276 -3.65 6.37 7.76
CA VAL A 276 -4.96 6.99 8.00
C VAL A 276 -5.30 7.93 6.87
N ILE A 277 -6.40 7.66 6.16
CA ILE A 277 -6.90 8.58 5.12
C ILE A 277 -7.70 9.73 5.77
N PRO A 278 -7.79 10.94 5.17
CA PRO A 278 -8.32 12.15 5.82
C PRO A 278 -9.75 12.06 6.34
N HIS A 279 -10.53 11.09 5.87
CA HIS A 279 -11.90 10.85 6.36
C HIS A 279 -11.92 10.10 7.71
N GLY A 280 -10.75 9.79 8.27
CA GLY A 280 -10.56 9.15 9.57
C GLY A 280 -10.47 7.63 9.54
N SER A 281 -10.58 7.01 8.36
CA SER A 281 -10.47 5.56 8.23
C SER A 281 -9.01 5.11 8.33
N THR A 282 -8.76 4.07 9.13
CA THR A 282 -7.45 3.40 9.18
C THR A 282 -7.40 2.29 8.15
N ILE A 283 -6.28 2.19 7.45
CA ILE A 283 -6.11 1.27 6.32
C ILE A 283 -4.90 0.37 6.53
N THR A 284 -4.99 -0.84 5.97
CA THR A 284 -3.88 -1.74 5.71
C THR A 284 -4.07 -2.29 4.31
N VAL A 285 -3.08 -2.10 3.43
CA VAL A 285 -3.01 -2.71 2.10
C VAL A 285 -1.77 -3.59 2.01
N LEU A 286 -1.90 -4.71 1.31
CA LEU A 286 -0.87 -5.74 1.18
C LEU A 286 -0.50 -5.92 -0.29
N GLY A 287 0.74 -6.27 -0.56
CA GLY A 287 1.15 -6.53 -1.93
C GLY A 287 2.62 -6.84 -2.13
N ASP A 288 3.02 -6.77 -3.39
CA ASP A 288 4.32 -7.25 -3.85
C ASP A 288 4.85 -6.36 -4.98
N ILE A 289 6.13 -6.57 -5.31
CA ILE A 289 6.68 -6.10 -6.58
C ILE A 289 6.13 -6.96 -7.71
N THR A 290 5.49 -6.33 -8.70
CA THR A 290 4.88 -7.04 -9.82
C THR A 290 5.96 -7.49 -10.81
N PRO A 291 6.15 -8.81 -11.01
CA PRO A 291 7.16 -9.31 -11.95
C PRO A 291 6.78 -9.07 -13.42
N GLU A 292 7.78 -9.07 -14.30
CA GLU A 292 7.65 -9.19 -15.75
C GLU A 292 8.32 -10.50 -16.21
N SER A 293 7.65 -11.27 -17.06
CA SER A 293 8.24 -12.50 -17.63
C SER A 293 8.67 -12.26 -19.07
N VAL A 294 9.98 -12.38 -19.33
CA VAL A 294 10.58 -12.26 -20.67
C VAL A 294 11.41 -13.53 -20.91
N ASP A 295 11.19 -14.22 -22.02
CA ASP A 295 11.92 -15.44 -22.39
C ASP A 295 11.98 -16.50 -21.27
N LYS A 296 10.85 -16.70 -20.57
CA LYS A 296 10.71 -17.60 -19.39
C LYS A 296 11.57 -17.23 -18.18
N LYS A 297 12.14 -16.02 -18.15
CA LYS A 297 12.82 -15.45 -16.99
C LYS A 297 11.96 -14.37 -16.35
N THR A 298 11.93 -14.38 -15.03
CA THR A 298 11.17 -13.41 -14.23
C THR A 298 12.08 -12.26 -13.81
N TYR A 299 11.63 -11.04 -14.06
CA TYR A 299 12.33 -9.80 -13.73
C TYR A 299 11.45 -8.96 -12.80
N TYR A 300 12.05 -8.45 -11.72
CA TYR A 300 11.39 -7.53 -10.80
C TYR A 300 11.76 -6.07 -11.09
N LEU A 301 12.87 -5.87 -11.80
CA LEU A 301 13.27 -4.60 -12.39
C LEU A 301 12.93 -4.63 -13.88
N ARG A 302 12.01 -3.78 -14.30
CA ARG A 302 11.53 -3.69 -15.68
C ARG A 302 12.33 -2.64 -16.44
N LYS A 303 12.58 -2.87 -17.72
CA LYS A 303 13.34 -1.94 -18.56
C LYS A 303 12.41 -0.97 -19.28
N GLY A 304 12.89 0.26 -19.49
CA GLY A 304 12.13 1.29 -20.20
C GLY A 304 11.04 1.94 -19.35
N ASN A 305 10.09 2.59 -20.01
CA ASN A 305 8.99 3.31 -19.36
C ASN A 305 7.91 2.34 -18.86
N PRO A 306 7.20 2.68 -17.76
CA PRO A 306 5.92 2.05 -17.46
C PRO A 306 4.96 2.11 -18.64
N LYS A 307 4.14 1.06 -18.76
CA LYS A 307 3.17 0.91 -19.84
C LYS A 307 1.81 1.38 -19.36
N PHE A 308 1.31 2.45 -19.96
CA PHE A 308 -0.05 2.96 -19.77
C PHE A 308 -0.86 2.75 -21.07
N PRO A 309 -2.19 2.63 -20.98
CA PRO A 309 -3.02 2.43 -22.16
C PRO A 309 -3.12 3.69 -23.04
N THR A 310 -3.48 3.45 -24.30
CA THR A 310 -3.76 4.47 -25.32
C THR A 310 -4.97 4.05 -26.16
N GLY A 311 -5.55 4.99 -26.89
CA GLY A 311 -6.72 4.76 -27.72
C GLY A 311 -7.92 4.31 -26.89
N ILE A 312 -8.73 3.41 -27.44
CA ILE A 312 -9.92 2.89 -26.75
C ILE A 312 -9.61 2.13 -25.44
N ALA A 313 -8.38 1.65 -25.26
CA ALA A 313 -7.97 0.95 -24.05
C ALA A 313 -7.81 1.88 -22.84
N THR A 314 -7.82 3.21 -23.04
CA THR A 314 -7.89 4.17 -21.93
C THR A 314 -9.22 4.10 -21.18
N TRP A 315 -10.27 3.52 -21.76
CA TRP A 315 -11.53 3.29 -21.06
C TRP A 315 -11.50 2.00 -20.25
N ASP A 316 -10.83 2.04 -19.09
CA ASP A 316 -10.63 0.88 -18.23
C ASP A 316 -11.22 1.14 -16.83
N PRO A 317 -12.43 0.61 -16.54
CA PRO A 317 -13.21 0.97 -15.35
C PRO A 317 -12.48 1.00 -14.00
N PRO A 318 -11.54 0.09 -13.68
CA PRO A 318 -10.80 0.12 -12.43
C PRO A 318 -9.98 1.41 -12.20
N HIS A 319 -9.63 2.12 -13.28
CA HIS A 319 -8.85 3.36 -13.26
C HIS A 319 -9.67 4.62 -13.59
N LEU A 320 -10.98 4.47 -13.80
CA LEU A 320 -11.85 5.60 -14.15
C LEU A 320 -12.45 6.22 -12.88
N ALA A 321 -12.53 7.55 -12.85
CA ALA A 321 -13.36 8.30 -11.92
C ALA A 321 -14.87 8.13 -12.19
N ILE A 322 -15.25 7.27 -13.15
CA ILE A 322 -16.63 6.94 -13.51
C ILE A 322 -16.87 5.47 -13.16
N SER A 323 -17.82 5.22 -12.27
CA SER A 323 -18.24 3.86 -11.95
C SER A 323 -19.19 3.28 -13.03
N PRO A 324 -19.07 1.99 -13.38
CA PRO A 324 -20.01 1.32 -14.27
C PRO A 324 -21.48 1.42 -13.81
N THR A 325 -21.72 1.50 -12.50
CA THR A 325 -23.06 1.57 -11.91
C THR A 325 -23.69 2.97 -11.97
N MET A 326 -22.95 4.00 -12.37
CA MET A 326 -23.44 5.38 -12.46
C MET A 326 -24.08 5.75 -13.81
N GLY A 327 -24.48 4.77 -14.61
CA GLY A 327 -25.08 5.00 -15.93
C GLY A 327 -24.09 5.13 -17.09
N GLY A 328 -22.77 5.05 -16.82
CA GLY A 328 -21.71 4.93 -17.82
C GLY A 328 -21.75 5.97 -18.95
N ALA A 329 -21.06 5.70 -20.06
CA ALA A 329 -21.02 6.57 -21.24
C ALA A 329 -21.76 5.99 -22.47
N GLY A 330 -22.51 4.89 -22.31
CA GLY A 330 -23.13 4.16 -23.42
C GLY A 330 -22.16 3.36 -24.31
N GLY A 331 -20.87 3.34 -23.96
CA GLY A 331 -19.80 2.62 -24.65
C GLY A 331 -18.42 3.06 -24.14
N ALA A 332 -17.37 2.42 -24.63
CA ALA A 332 -16.00 2.84 -24.35
C ALA A 332 -15.66 4.16 -25.09
N ILE A 333 -14.92 5.06 -24.44
CA ILE A 333 -14.46 6.33 -25.02
C ILE A 333 -12.94 6.30 -25.16
N ASN A 334 -12.43 6.67 -26.33
CA ASN A 334 -11.01 6.95 -26.51
C ASN A 334 -10.67 8.27 -25.80
N LEU A 335 -9.92 8.21 -24.71
CA LEU A 335 -9.58 9.40 -23.90
C LEU A 335 -8.39 10.19 -24.47
N ASP A 336 -7.75 9.69 -25.53
CA ASP A 336 -6.73 10.45 -26.27
C ASP A 336 -7.33 11.42 -27.30
N GLU A 337 -8.65 11.36 -27.50
CA GLU A 337 -9.42 12.23 -28.40
C GLU A 337 -10.25 13.24 -27.60
N PRO A 338 -10.74 14.34 -28.21
CA PRO A 338 -11.67 15.24 -27.55
C PRO A 338 -12.92 14.53 -27.03
N ALA A 339 -13.48 15.04 -25.93
CA ALA A 339 -14.71 14.53 -25.35
C ALA A 339 -15.83 14.39 -26.42
N PRO A 340 -16.62 13.29 -26.41
CA PRO A 340 -17.66 13.08 -27.40
C PRO A 340 -18.69 14.22 -27.45
N ALA A 341 -19.24 14.52 -28.64
CA ALA A 341 -20.16 15.65 -28.82
C ALA A 341 -21.38 15.65 -27.88
N TRP A 342 -21.86 14.47 -27.48
CA TRP A 342 -23.02 14.35 -26.58
C TRP A 342 -22.76 14.93 -25.18
N VAL A 343 -21.50 15.07 -24.79
CA VAL A 343 -21.09 15.65 -23.49
C VAL A 343 -21.62 17.08 -23.31
N HIS A 344 -21.94 17.78 -24.40
CA HIS A 344 -22.50 19.13 -24.37
C HIS A 344 -23.99 19.20 -24.72
N GLU A 345 -24.68 18.07 -24.88
CA GLU A 345 -26.12 18.03 -25.12
C GLU A 345 -26.91 18.34 -23.84
N THR A 346 -28.08 18.96 -23.99
CA THR A 346 -29.02 19.12 -22.87
C THR A 346 -29.70 17.77 -22.57
N LEU A 347 -29.57 17.30 -21.33
CA LEU A 347 -30.19 16.06 -20.89
C LEU A 347 -31.68 16.26 -20.53
N ASN A 348 -32.49 15.23 -20.80
CA ASN A 348 -33.92 15.16 -20.54
C ASN A 348 -34.35 13.71 -20.28
N ASP A 349 -35.64 13.49 -20.00
CA ASP A 349 -36.19 12.16 -19.68
C ASP A 349 -36.09 11.13 -20.83
N GLU A 350 -35.80 11.56 -22.06
CA GLU A 350 -35.62 10.67 -23.22
C GLU A 350 -34.17 10.22 -23.37
N ASN A 351 -33.19 11.12 -23.20
CA ASN A 351 -31.77 10.84 -23.41
C ASN A 351 -30.97 10.56 -22.11
N ASP A 352 -31.59 10.74 -20.94
CA ASP A 352 -31.14 10.32 -19.61
C ASP A 352 -32.34 9.88 -18.72
N PRO A 353 -33.06 8.80 -19.09
CA PRO A 353 -34.26 8.35 -18.39
C PRO A 353 -34.04 7.97 -16.91
N GLY A 354 -32.79 7.74 -16.50
CA GLY A 354 -32.41 7.43 -15.12
C GLY A 354 -31.85 8.62 -14.34
N SER A 355 -31.70 9.79 -14.96
CA SER A 355 -30.97 10.96 -14.41
C SER A 355 -29.56 10.64 -13.92
N ASN A 356 -28.89 9.68 -14.56
CA ASN A 356 -27.58 9.17 -14.15
C ASN A 356 -26.48 9.59 -15.12
N LYS A 357 -26.81 9.70 -16.41
CA LYS A 357 -25.87 10.12 -17.47
C LYS A 357 -25.31 11.52 -17.20
N ILE A 358 -26.05 12.36 -16.47
CA ILE A 358 -25.61 13.68 -16.01
C ILE A 358 -24.28 13.64 -15.23
N TYR A 359 -24.00 12.58 -14.46
CA TYR A 359 -22.74 12.46 -13.72
C TYR A 359 -21.56 12.20 -14.66
N THR A 360 -21.71 11.23 -15.57
CA THR A 360 -20.72 10.96 -16.63
C THR A 360 -20.52 12.20 -17.50
N GLN A 361 -21.60 12.91 -17.86
CA GLN A 361 -21.54 14.15 -18.64
C GLN A 361 -20.70 15.21 -17.92
N ARG A 362 -20.95 15.44 -16.63
CA ARG A 362 -20.21 16.43 -15.83
C ARG A 362 -18.72 16.12 -15.77
N ILE A 363 -18.34 14.85 -15.55
CA ILE A 363 -16.93 14.44 -15.49
C ILE A 363 -16.27 14.64 -16.86
N LEU A 364 -16.90 14.19 -17.94
CA LEU A 364 -16.36 14.33 -19.30
C LEU A 364 -16.28 15.79 -19.78
N ALA A 365 -17.14 16.67 -19.27
CA ALA A 365 -17.19 18.09 -19.61
C ALA A 365 -16.20 18.95 -18.80
N ASP A 366 -15.53 18.36 -17.80
CA ASP A 366 -14.62 19.09 -16.92
C ASP A 366 -13.40 19.63 -17.70
N GLU A 367 -12.92 20.80 -17.29
CA GLU A 367 -11.79 21.48 -17.93
C GLU A 367 -10.45 20.73 -17.80
N LEU A 368 -10.37 19.74 -16.90
CA LEU A 368 -9.24 18.85 -16.73
C LEU A 368 -9.32 17.58 -17.58
N TYR A 369 -10.27 17.47 -18.49
CA TYR A 369 -10.32 16.36 -19.43
C TYR A 369 -8.97 16.19 -20.18
N PRO A 370 -8.44 14.95 -20.28
CA PRO A 370 -9.03 13.67 -19.87
C PRO A 370 -8.73 13.24 -18.43
N TYR A 371 -7.90 13.99 -17.69
CA TYR A 371 -7.41 13.60 -16.37
C TYR A 371 -8.50 13.55 -15.29
N CYS A 372 -9.56 14.32 -15.41
CA CYS A 372 -10.75 14.19 -14.55
C CYS A 372 -11.46 12.83 -14.69
N VAL A 373 -11.35 12.19 -15.86
CA VAL A 373 -11.96 10.88 -16.14
C VAL A 373 -11.03 9.76 -15.72
N ARG A 374 -9.74 9.90 -16.06
CA ARG A 374 -8.72 8.87 -15.84
C ARG A 374 -7.40 9.54 -15.40
N PRO A 375 -7.21 9.76 -14.08
CA PRO A 375 -6.09 10.53 -13.58
C PRO A 375 -4.71 9.95 -13.93
N ASP A 376 -4.52 8.62 -13.96
CA ASP A 376 -3.24 7.98 -14.28
C ASP A 376 -2.69 8.33 -15.67
N MET A 377 -3.51 8.87 -16.59
CA MET A 377 -3.03 9.46 -17.84
C MET A 377 -2.07 10.65 -17.59
N ARG A 378 -2.19 11.36 -16.47
CA ARG A 378 -1.23 12.40 -16.08
C ARG A 378 0.17 11.83 -15.87
N LEU A 379 0.27 10.61 -15.32
CA LEU A 379 1.53 9.90 -15.11
C LEU A 379 2.15 9.50 -16.45
N ARG A 380 1.35 8.90 -17.34
CA ARG A 380 1.73 8.57 -18.72
C ARG A 380 2.27 9.77 -19.46
N ASP A 381 1.56 10.89 -19.39
CA ASP A 381 1.88 12.09 -20.16
C ASP A 381 3.16 12.77 -19.63
N THR A 382 3.43 12.66 -18.33
CA THR A 382 4.73 13.06 -17.74
C THR A 382 5.88 12.20 -18.25
N LEU A 383 5.66 10.91 -18.51
CA LEU A 383 6.69 10.02 -19.05
C LEU A 383 6.97 10.25 -20.54
N SER A 384 6.05 10.87 -21.29
CA SER A 384 6.16 11.04 -22.74
C SER A 384 7.37 11.88 -23.18
N GLY A 385 7.85 12.78 -22.33
CA GLY A 385 9.03 13.61 -22.56
C GLY A 385 10.30 13.11 -21.86
N GLN A 386 10.28 11.92 -21.23
CA GLN A 386 11.35 11.42 -20.39
C GLN A 386 11.99 10.16 -20.96
N THR A 387 13.26 9.93 -20.61
CA THR A 387 13.96 8.67 -20.86
C THR A 387 14.02 7.86 -19.57
N VAL A 388 13.14 6.87 -19.40
CA VAL A 388 13.21 5.95 -18.25
C VAL A 388 14.11 4.77 -18.60
N ALA A 389 15.16 4.57 -17.83
CA ALA A 389 16.05 3.42 -18.00
C ALA A 389 15.40 2.13 -17.50
N ASN A 390 14.79 2.18 -16.31
CA ASN A 390 14.17 1.07 -15.64
C ASN A 390 13.22 1.52 -14.52
N TYR A 391 12.35 0.62 -14.08
CA TYR A 391 11.45 0.86 -12.97
C TYR A 391 11.10 -0.41 -12.19
N VAL A 392 10.66 -0.22 -10.96
CA VAL A 392 9.97 -1.21 -10.14
C VAL A 392 8.51 -0.79 -10.00
N LEU A 393 7.59 -1.73 -10.16
CA LEU A 393 6.16 -1.53 -9.89
C LEU A 393 5.77 -2.31 -8.64
N ILE A 394 5.27 -1.62 -7.64
CA ILE A 394 4.64 -2.18 -6.44
C ILE A 394 3.13 -2.04 -6.61
N GLN A 395 2.40 -3.13 -6.43
CA GLN A 395 0.94 -3.11 -6.41
C GLN A 395 0.45 -3.66 -5.08
N MET A 396 -0.45 -2.93 -4.44
CA MET A 396 -1.04 -3.30 -3.16
C MET A 396 -2.54 -3.09 -3.18
N SER A 397 -3.26 -3.96 -2.47
CA SER A 397 -4.70 -3.87 -2.30
C SER A 397 -5.11 -4.15 -0.86
N SER A 398 -6.26 -3.60 -0.47
CA SER A 398 -6.99 -4.02 0.73
C SER A 398 -7.68 -5.39 0.54
N LYS A 399 -7.95 -5.80 -0.70
CA LYS A 399 -8.64 -7.05 -1.06
C LYS A 399 -7.75 -7.89 -1.97
N MET A 400 -7.25 -8.99 -1.43
CA MET A 400 -6.35 -9.87 -2.18
C MET A 400 -7.12 -11.04 -2.79
N PRO A 401 -6.82 -11.46 -4.04
CA PRO A 401 -7.46 -12.62 -4.66
C PRO A 401 -7.29 -13.93 -3.86
N THR A 402 -6.19 -14.05 -3.12
CA THR A 402 -5.83 -15.21 -2.29
C THR A 402 -5.06 -14.77 -1.04
N GLY A 403 -4.90 -15.65 -0.05
CA GLY A 403 -4.07 -15.38 1.12
C GLY A 403 -4.63 -14.32 2.07
N ALA A 404 -3.73 -13.73 2.87
CA ALA A 404 -4.05 -12.67 3.82
C ALA A 404 -4.73 -11.47 3.14
N GLN A 405 -5.70 -10.88 3.83
CA GLN A 405 -6.40 -9.68 3.37
C GLN A 405 -5.82 -8.46 4.07
N GLY A 406 -5.92 -7.30 3.42
CA GLY A 406 -5.77 -6.02 4.08
C GLY A 406 -6.95 -5.73 5.00
N GLY A 407 -7.11 -4.47 5.39
CA GLY A 407 -8.21 -4.07 6.26
C GLY A 407 -8.51 -2.59 6.18
N ILE A 408 -9.78 -2.24 6.35
CA ILE A 408 -10.25 -0.87 6.43
C ILE A 408 -11.13 -0.78 7.67
N LEU A 409 -10.81 0.17 8.56
CA LEU A 409 -11.63 0.46 9.73
C LEU A 409 -12.18 1.88 9.60
N ASN A 410 -13.46 1.97 9.25
CA ASN A 410 -14.17 3.22 9.10
C ASN A 410 -14.56 3.82 10.45
N VAL A 411 -14.45 5.15 10.58
CA VAL A 411 -15.08 5.87 11.70
C VAL A 411 -16.61 5.83 11.58
N PRO A 412 -17.37 6.01 12.69
CA PRO A 412 -18.82 5.84 12.67
C PRO A 412 -19.56 6.68 11.61
N PHE A 413 -19.10 7.91 11.34
CA PHE A 413 -19.70 8.77 10.33
C PHE A 413 -19.52 8.21 8.91
N VAL A 414 -18.28 7.91 8.52
CA VAL A 414 -17.95 7.32 7.23
C VAL A 414 -18.67 6.00 7.05
N ASN A 415 -18.65 5.13 8.06
CA ASN A 415 -19.35 3.84 8.02
C ASN A 415 -20.87 3.97 7.79
N ARG A 416 -21.48 5.07 8.24
CA ARG A 416 -22.92 5.29 8.11
C ARG A 416 -23.32 5.88 6.76
N PHE A 417 -22.51 6.79 6.22
CA PHE A 417 -22.93 7.62 5.09
C PHE A 417 -22.21 7.30 3.78
N VAL A 418 -20.94 6.89 3.86
CA VAL A 418 -20.04 6.71 2.71
C VAL A 418 -18.93 5.74 3.09
N PRO A 419 -19.20 4.46 3.37
CA PRO A 419 -18.17 3.55 3.84
C PRO A 419 -17.07 3.41 2.78
N THR A 420 -15.82 3.52 3.21
CA THR A 420 -14.68 3.09 2.39
C THR A 420 -14.64 1.58 2.40
N VAL A 421 -14.64 0.95 1.22
CA VAL A 421 -14.78 -0.51 1.10
C VAL A 421 -13.59 -1.18 0.45
N GLU A 422 -12.76 -0.44 -0.28
CA GLU A 422 -11.62 -0.98 -0.99
C GLU A 422 -10.61 0.11 -1.30
N ILE A 423 -9.35 -0.26 -1.29
CA ILE A 423 -8.23 0.59 -1.68
C ILE A 423 -7.32 -0.22 -2.58
N GLU A 424 -7.00 0.37 -3.72
CA GLU A 424 -5.97 -0.08 -4.65
C GLU A 424 -4.85 0.96 -4.68
N PHE A 425 -3.60 0.48 -4.74
CA PHE A 425 -2.44 1.34 -4.77
C PHE A 425 -1.36 0.81 -5.69
N ASN A 426 -0.99 1.64 -6.67
CA ASN A 426 0.13 1.39 -7.57
C ASN A 426 1.25 2.41 -7.26
N LEU A 427 2.49 1.93 -7.16
CA LEU A 427 3.67 2.75 -6.95
C LEU A 427 4.77 2.35 -7.92
N TRP A 428 5.25 3.30 -8.71
CA TRP A 428 6.35 3.15 -9.63
C TRP A 428 7.57 3.89 -9.09
N ILE A 429 8.67 3.17 -8.88
CA ILE A 429 9.97 3.74 -8.53
C ILE A 429 10.83 3.63 -9.78
N GLU A 430 11.26 4.76 -10.31
CA GLU A 430 11.79 4.86 -11.68
C GLU A 430 13.18 5.46 -11.68
N THR A 431 14.05 4.98 -12.57
CA THR A 431 15.31 5.64 -12.91
C THR A 431 15.12 6.41 -14.21
N VAL A 432 15.07 7.74 -14.13
CA VAL A 432 15.01 8.65 -15.27
C VAL A 432 16.41 9.15 -15.62
N ILE A 433 16.73 9.21 -16.91
CA ILE A 433 17.95 9.81 -17.42
C ILE A 433 17.63 11.20 -17.96
N GLU A 434 18.20 12.23 -17.32
CA GLU A 434 18.00 13.64 -17.67
C GLU A 434 19.36 14.34 -17.64
N ASP A 435 19.74 15.02 -18.74
CA ASP A 435 21.05 15.68 -18.88
C ASP A 435 22.27 14.80 -18.56
N GLY A 436 22.17 13.49 -18.84
CA GLY A 436 23.21 12.51 -18.52
C GLY A 436 23.31 12.12 -17.04
N LYS A 437 22.39 12.62 -16.19
CA LYS A 437 22.26 12.27 -14.78
C LYS A 437 21.14 11.25 -14.58
N GLU A 438 21.37 10.28 -13.69
CA GLU A 438 20.30 9.44 -13.16
C GLU A 438 19.53 10.19 -12.06
N ILE A 439 18.20 10.24 -12.21
CA ILE A 439 17.26 10.81 -11.26
C ILE A 439 16.29 9.72 -10.83
N LEU A 440 16.06 9.59 -9.52
CA LEU A 440 14.94 8.80 -9.05
C LEU A 440 13.65 9.60 -9.17
N GLN A 441 12.64 8.97 -9.77
CA GLN A 441 11.30 9.51 -9.87
C GLN A 441 10.32 8.51 -9.22
N LEU A 442 9.31 9.06 -8.57
CA LEU A 442 8.24 8.31 -7.93
C LEU A 442 6.93 8.69 -8.62
N GLN A 443 6.22 7.72 -9.18
CA GLN A 443 4.84 7.90 -9.59
C GLN A 443 3.95 7.01 -8.73
N TYR A 444 2.75 7.47 -8.40
CA TYR A 444 1.77 6.62 -7.72
C TYR A 444 0.35 6.90 -8.18
N GLU A 445 -0.50 5.90 -7.97
CA GLU A 445 -1.94 5.97 -8.11
C GLU A 445 -2.57 5.33 -6.88
N GLN A 446 -3.38 6.09 -6.16
CA GLN A 446 -4.19 5.64 -5.04
C GLN A 446 -5.66 5.75 -5.45
N ILE A 447 -6.36 4.61 -5.41
CA ILE A 447 -7.78 4.53 -5.72
C ILE A 447 -8.49 4.07 -4.45
N ILE A 448 -9.37 4.91 -3.92
CA ILE A 448 -10.16 4.62 -2.72
C ILE A 448 -11.62 4.52 -3.15
N PHE A 449 -12.19 3.33 -3.01
CA PHE A 449 -13.59 3.10 -3.35
C PHE A 449 -14.49 3.36 -2.14
N PHE A 450 -15.47 4.23 -2.35
CA PHE A 450 -16.55 4.49 -1.40
C PHE A 450 -17.85 3.93 -1.95
N GLU A 451 -18.70 3.41 -1.06
CA GLU A 451 -20.07 3.06 -1.43
C GLU A 451 -21.02 4.20 -1.11
N PHE A 452 -21.88 4.49 -2.08
CA PHE A 452 -22.88 5.53 -1.99
C PHE A 452 -24.25 4.96 -2.37
N ASP A 453 -25.31 5.39 -1.70
CA ASP A 453 -26.68 5.16 -2.18
C ASP A 453 -26.85 5.80 -3.57
N PHE A 454 -27.45 5.13 -4.53
CA PHE A 454 -27.55 5.62 -5.91
C PHE A 454 -28.87 5.25 -6.57
N GLY A 455 -29.27 6.07 -7.54
CA GLY A 455 -30.50 5.87 -8.30
C GLY A 455 -31.78 6.20 -7.53
N ASN A 456 -32.92 5.89 -8.16
CA ASN A 456 -34.26 6.13 -7.60
C ASN A 456 -34.82 4.91 -6.85
N ASP A 457 -34.11 3.78 -6.86
CA ASP A 457 -34.50 2.51 -6.26
C ASP A 457 -33.81 2.22 -4.92
N GLY A 458 -32.90 3.10 -4.48
CA GLY A 458 -32.13 2.92 -3.26
C GLY A 458 -31.00 1.89 -3.40
N GLY A 459 -30.53 1.64 -4.63
CA GLY A 459 -29.34 0.84 -4.88
C GLY A 459 -28.06 1.48 -4.34
N THR A 460 -26.92 0.83 -4.54
CA THR A 460 -25.61 1.38 -4.18
C THR A 460 -24.70 1.44 -5.41
N THR A 461 -23.79 2.41 -5.42
CA THR A 461 -22.70 2.53 -6.39
C THR A 461 -21.39 2.55 -5.64
N SER A 462 -20.37 1.85 -6.17
CA SER A 462 -19.00 2.00 -5.71
C SER A 462 -18.31 3.02 -6.59
N TRP A 463 -17.86 4.13 -6.02
CA TRP A 463 -17.29 5.24 -6.78
C TRP A 463 -15.90 5.60 -6.22
N PRO A 464 -14.86 5.60 -7.06
CA PRO A 464 -13.51 5.88 -6.61
C PRO A 464 -13.23 7.36 -6.39
N HIS A 465 -12.49 7.67 -5.31
CA HIS A 465 -11.56 8.80 -5.29
C HIS A 465 -10.24 8.33 -5.85
N ILE A 466 -9.66 9.10 -6.76
CA ILE A 466 -8.40 8.76 -7.39
C ILE A 466 -7.42 9.90 -7.14
N GLN A 467 -6.23 9.53 -6.70
CA GLN A 467 -5.14 10.46 -6.45
C GLN A 467 -3.89 9.94 -7.14
N VAL A 468 -3.32 10.74 -8.03
CA VAL A 468 -2.07 10.42 -8.73
C VAL A 468 -1.09 11.56 -8.64
N ASN A 469 0.21 11.26 -8.66
CA ASN A 469 1.24 12.28 -8.78
C ASN A 469 2.54 11.73 -9.36
N THR A 470 3.34 12.61 -9.95
CA THR A 470 4.76 12.38 -10.22
C THR A 470 5.59 13.24 -9.28
N LEU A 471 6.49 12.61 -8.54
CA LEU A 471 7.33 13.22 -7.52
C LEU A 471 8.81 12.96 -7.81
N ARG A 472 9.65 13.93 -7.44
CA ARG A 472 11.11 13.80 -7.41
C ARG A 472 11.65 14.33 -6.09
N LYS A 473 12.92 14.06 -5.79
CA LYS A 473 13.60 14.74 -4.69
C LYS A 473 13.68 16.25 -4.96
N ILE A 474 13.67 17.06 -3.92
CA ILE A 474 13.60 18.53 -4.04
C ILE A 474 14.79 19.10 -4.82
N GLU A 475 15.96 18.48 -4.71
CA GLU A 475 17.17 18.81 -5.46
C GLU A 475 17.08 18.50 -6.96
N ASP A 476 16.15 17.64 -7.37
CA ASP A 476 15.99 17.11 -8.74
C ASP A 476 14.80 17.71 -9.50
N ILE A 477 14.11 18.70 -8.92
CA ILE A 477 13.09 19.50 -9.62
C ILE A 477 13.66 20.85 -10.10
N PRO A 478 13.10 21.44 -11.17
CA PRO A 478 13.45 22.76 -11.67
C PRO A 478 13.39 23.86 -10.60
N ALA A 479 14.23 24.89 -10.72
CA ALA A 479 14.40 25.92 -9.70
C ALA A 479 13.13 26.77 -9.44
N ASP A 480 12.35 27.03 -10.48
CA ASP A 480 11.06 27.72 -10.40
C ASP A 480 10.02 26.91 -9.61
N GLN A 481 9.95 25.59 -9.85
CA GLN A 481 9.08 24.69 -9.10
C GLN A 481 9.56 24.54 -7.66
N ARG A 482 10.88 24.41 -7.45
CA ARG A 482 11.48 24.33 -6.11
C ARG A 482 11.10 25.52 -5.25
N LYS A 483 11.16 26.73 -5.81
CA LYS A 483 10.76 27.96 -5.10
C LYS A 483 9.31 27.89 -4.61
N VAL A 484 8.39 27.45 -5.47
CA VAL A 484 6.98 27.27 -5.08
C VAL A 484 6.85 26.24 -3.95
N ILE A 485 7.50 25.08 -4.09
CA ILE A 485 7.48 24.02 -3.08
C ILE A 485 8.03 24.52 -1.72
N GLU A 486 9.15 25.23 -1.73
CA GLU A 486 9.77 25.82 -0.54
C GLU A 486 8.82 26.82 0.13
N GLU A 487 8.24 27.74 -0.63
CA GLU A 487 7.26 28.72 -0.13
C GLU A 487 6.02 28.05 0.47
N GLN A 488 5.51 27.00 -0.19
CA GLN A 488 4.25 26.37 0.22
C GLN A 488 4.40 25.34 1.34
N PHE A 489 5.52 24.61 1.46
CA PHE A 489 5.64 23.49 2.39
C PHE A 489 6.72 23.61 3.46
N PHE A 490 7.67 24.56 3.31
CA PHE A 490 8.82 24.70 4.20
C PHE A 490 8.89 26.07 4.87
N ASN A 491 8.57 27.12 4.11
CA ASN A 491 8.66 28.52 4.54
C ASN A 491 7.28 29.17 4.76
N ALA A 492 6.21 28.39 4.76
CA ALA A 492 4.85 28.91 4.92
C ALA A 492 4.75 29.73 6.23
N PRO A 493 4.24 30.97 6.21
CA PRO A 493 4.07 31.80 7.41
C PRO A 493 3.28 31.04 8.49
N SER A 494 3.67 31.16 9.76
CA SER A 494 3.07 30.46 10.90
C SER A 494 1.54 30.60 11.04
N ALA A 495 0.90 31.51 10.31
CA ALA A 495 -0.55 31.65 10.24
C ALA A 495 -1.28 30.48 9.53
N MET A 496 -0.55 29.55 8.88
CA MET A 496 -1.12 28.33 8.27
C MET A 496 -0.66 27.02 8.93
N SER A 497 0.01 27.08 10.08
CA SER A 497 0.38 25.86 10.81
C SER A 497 -0.73 25.51 11.80
N MET A 498 -1.49 24.44 11.52
CA MET A 498 -2.50 23.86 12.43
C MET A 498 -1.86 23.17 13.66
N THR A 499 -0.79 23.73 14.22
CA THR A 499 0.01 23.14 15.31
C THR A 499 0.63 24.21 16.21
N THR A 500 -0.18 25.02 16.93
CA THR A 500 0.09 25.52 18.31
C THR A 500 -1.01 26.48 18.81
N PRO A 501 -1.19 26.66 20.15
CA PRO A 501 -2.38 27.29 20.73
C PRO A 501 -2.50 28.78 20.40
N ALA A 502 -3.71 29.18 19.99
CA ALA A 502 -4.09 30.53 19.59
C ALA A 502 -3.64 31.63 20.58
N SER A 503 -2.92 32.63 20.06
CA SER A 503 -2.80 33.92 20.74
C SER A 503 -4.06 34.76 20.50
N ILE A 504 -4.48 35.46 21.55
CA ILE A 504 -5.82 36.05 21.76
C ILE A 504 -6.13 37.24 20.80
N THR A 505 -5.22 37.60 19.89
CA THR A 505 -5.33 38.79 19.03
C THR A 505 -5.85 38.54 17.62
N GLU A 506 -6.00 37.28 17.14
CA GLU A 506 -6.50 36.99 15.78
C GLU A 506 -8.02 36.78 15.68
N ARG A 507 -8.77 36.79 16.80
CA ARG A 507 -10.23 36.63 16.79
C ARG A 507 -11.03 37.79 16.15
N VAL A 508 -10.36 38.81 15.61
CA VAL A 508 -11.03 40.03 15.12
C VAL A 508 -10.92 40.21 13.60
N VAL A 509 -10.12 39.43 12.88
CA VAL A 509 -9.88 39.68 11.43
C VAL A 509 -10.34 38.55 10.49
N ASN A 510 -10.49 37.31 10.96
CA ASN A 510 -11.11 36.23 10.19
C ASN A 510 -12.05 35.41 11.09
N PRO A 511 -13.38 35.55 11.00
CA PRO A 511 -14.28 34.59 11.62
C PRO A 511 -14.19 33.27 10.85
N PRO A 512 -14.36 32.11 11.53
CA PRO A 512 -14.43 30.81 10.87
C PRO A 512 -15.55 30.82 9.82
N SER A 513 -15.37 30.06 8.74
CA SER A 513 -16.38 29.85 7.70
C SER A 513 -17.68 29.38 8.33
N GLY A 514 -18.58 30.34 8.54
CA GLY A 514 -19.89 30.09 9.13
C GLY A 514 -20.72 29.25 8.17
N CYS A 515 -21.24 28.15 8.68
CA CYS A 515 -22.38 27.46 8.10
C CYS A 515 -23.50 28.49 7.86
N PRO A 516 -24.00 28.68 6.63
CA PRO A 516 -25.08 29.62 6.39
C PRO A 516 -26.34 29.04 7.03
N TYR A 517 -27.07 29.87 7.77
CA TYR A 517 -28.28 29.56 8.56
C TYR A 517 -28.07 29.12 10.01
N HIS A 518 -27.70 30.09 10.87
CA HIS A 518 -28.45 30.33 12.10
C HIS A 518 -28.47 31.84 12.38
N LYS A 519 -29.61 32.48 12.07
CA LYS A 519 -30.04 33.72 12.72
C LYS A 519 -31.22 33.33 13.62
N GLY A 520 -31.03 33.43 14.92
CA GLY A 520 -32.04 33.12 15.94
C GLY A 520 -31.44 32.33 17.07
#